data_AF-A0A239N5M5-F1
#
_entry.id   AF-A0A239N5M5-F1
#
_cell.length_a   1.000
_cell.length_b   1.000
_cell.length_c   1.000
_cell.angle_alpha   90.00
_cell.angle_beta   90.00
_cell.angle_gamma   90.00
#
_symmetry.space_group_name_H-M   'P 1'
#
loop_
_entity.id
_entity.type
_entity.pdbx_description
1 polymer ?
#
loop_
_entity_poly.entity_id
_entity_poly.type
_entity_poly.pdbx_seq_one_letter_code
_entity_poly.pdbx_strand_id
1 'polypeptide(L)'
;MLYRDVQPRLIRFAGAIVGADAEDVTSEAWLQIARDLRSFRGDLDGFRGWTATITRHRALDHLRRKSRRPASDLPAEELVTMAADGDTELDALDGIATEEALRLISELPRDQAEAVLLRVVVGLDAKSAGRVLGKRSGAVRTAAYRGLRRLADRLSDTGAERPSDTGAELPLVRGDKSGGTGAEGVS
;
A
#
# COMPACT_ATOMS: atom_id res chain seq x y z
N MET A 1 23.59 3.09 3.35
CA MET A 1 22.49 3.31 4.31
C MET A 1 21.40 4.17 3.69
N LEU A 2 21.44 5.52 3.75
CA LEU A 2 20.35 6.44 3.38
C LEU A 2 19.49 6.08 2.13
N TYR A 3 20.08 5.60 1.04
CA TYR A 3 19.33 5.14 -0.14
C TYR A 3 18.38 3.96 0.17
N ARG A 4 18.87 2.91 0.86
CA ARG A 4 18.07 1.71 1.19
C ARG A 4 16.86 2.03 2.08
N ASP A 5 17.01 2.97 3.01
CA ASP A 5 15.93 3.39 3.91
C ASP A 5 14.83 4.21 3.22
N VAL A 6 15.20 4.99 2.19
CA VAL A 6 14.32 5.98 1.55
C VAL A 6 13.71 5.43 0.25
N GLN A 7 14.45 4.61 -0.51
CA GLN A 7 14.01 4.10 -1.82
C GLN A 7 12.67 3.35 -1.77
N PRO A 8 12.44 2.36 -0.88
CA PRO A 8 11.16 1.64 -0.81
C PRO A 8 9.98 2.57 -0.51
N ARG A 9 10.19 3.62 0.30
CA ARG A 9 9.17 4.61 0.65
C ARG A 9 8.82 5.53 -0.53
N LEU A 10 9.82 5.90 -1.34
CA LEU A 10 9.61 6.69 -2.56
C LEU A 10 8.94 5.85 -3.66
N ILE A 11 9.31 4.58 -3.81
CA ILE A 11 8.65 3.62 -4.71
C ILE A 11 7.16 3.50 -4.36
N ARG A 12 6.83 3.20 -3.10
CA ARG A 12 5.44 3.10 -2.63
C ARG A 12 4.65 4.41 -2.80
N PHE A 13 5.29 5.57 -2.56
CA PHE A 13 4.68 6.89 -2.78
C PHE A 13 4.44 7.19 -4.28
N ALA A 14 5.38 6.81 -5.16
CA ALA A 14 5.23 6.98 -6.60
C ALA A 14 4.19 6.02 -7.19
N GLY A 15 4.16 4.75 -6.76
CA GLY A 15 3.20 3.74 -7.23
C GLY A 15 1.75 4.15 -7.01
N ALA A 16 1.42 4.72 -5.85
CA ALA A 16 0.09 5.27 -5.59
C ALA A 16 -0.24 6.55 -6.40
N ILE A 17 0.68 7.07 -7.22
CA ILE A 17 0.46 8.21 -8.13
C ILE A 17 0.49 7.78 -9.61
N VAL A 18 1.38 6.85 -10.01
CA VAL A 18 1.64 6.48 -11.42
C VAL A 18 1.45 4.99 -11.74
N GLY A 19 1.10 4.14 -10.77
CA GLY A 19 0.97 2.70 -10.96
C GLY A 19 2.31 2.03 -11.30
N ALA A 20 2.32 1.16 -12.31
CA ALA A 20 3.48 0.41 -12.76
C ALA A 20 4.71 1.29 -13.10
N ASP A 21 4.51 2.53 -13.54
CA ASP A 21 5.59 3.46 -13.93
C ASP A 21 6.44 3.97 -12.72
N ALA A 22 6.26 3.41 -11.51
CA ALA A 22 6.86 3.90 -10.26
C ALA A 22 8.39 3.75 -10.21
N GLU A 23 8.93 2.63 -10.71
CA GLU A 23 10.37 2.37 -10.68
C GLU A 23 11.14 3.29 -11.63
N ASP A 24 10.59 3.54 -12.82
CA ASP A 24 11.13 4.52 -13.77
C ASP A 24 11.10 5.94 -13.18
N VAL A 25 9.94 6.36 -12.64
CA VAL A 25 9.78 7.69 -12.03
C VAL A 25 10.70 7.89 -10.82
N THR A 26 10.90 6.86 -9.98
CA THR A 26 11.83 6.95 -8.85
C THR A 26 13.29 6.89 -9.28
N SER A 27 13.63 6.14 -10.33
CA SER A 27 14.97 6.14 -10.94
C SER A 27 15.32 7.52 -11.53
N GLU A 28 14.40 8.13 -12.30
CA GLU A 28 14.50 9.53 -12.75
C GLU A 28 14.71 10.50 -11.58
N ALA A 29 13.97 10.30 -10.48
CA ALA A 29 14.07 11.13 -9.28
C ALA A 29 15.44 10.97 -8.60
N TRP A 30 15.95 9.74 -8.44
CA TRP A 30 17.28 9.50 -7.85
C TRP A 30 18.42 10.05 -8.69
N LEU A 31 18.33 10.02 -10.03
CA LEU A 31 19.29 10.70 -10.91
C LEU A 31 19.28 12.22 -10.73
N GLN A 32 18.17 12.82 -10.30
CA GLN A 32 18.15 14.23 -9.89
C GLN A 32 18.68 14.42 -8.47
N ILE A 33 18.19 13.64 -7.50
CA ILE A 33 18.63 13.68 -6.11
C ILE A 33 20.16 13.58 -6.04
N ALA A 34 20.79 12.64 -6.75
CA ALA A 34 22.24 12.46 -6.76
C ALA A 34 23.03 13.66 -7.32
N ARG A 35 22.49 14.36 -8.33
CA ARG A 35 23.09 15.60 -8.87
C ARG A 35 22.97 16.75 -7.88
N ASP A 36 21.78 16.92 -7.32
CA ASP A 36 21.43 18.07 -6.48
C ASP A 36 21.92 17.88 -5.02
N LEU A 37 22.28 16.65 -4.61
CA LEU A 37 22.65 16.25 -3.24
C LEU A 37 23.73 17.13 -2.61
N ARG A 38 24.71 17.57 -3.40
CA ARG A 38 25.81 18.44 -2.94
C ARG A 38 25.35 19.80 -2.42
N SER A 39 24.15 20.24 -2.84
CA SER A 39 23.54 21.50 -2.40
C SER A 39 22.58 21.33 -1.21
N PHE A 40 22.17 20.09 -0.91
CA PHE A 40 21.22 19.83 0.17
C PHE A 40 21.82 20.15 1.54
N ARG A 41 21.05 20.87 2.36
CA ARG A 41 21.35 21.14 3.78
C ARG A 41 20.09 20.89 4.59
N GLY A 42 20.17 19.99 5.57
CA GLY A 42 19.05 19.65 6.43
C GLY A 42 19.31 18.36 7.21
N ASP A 43 18.33 18.00 8.03
CA ASP A 43 18.26 16.74 8.76
C ASP A 43 17.57 15.64 7.94
N LEU A 44 17.27 14.51 8.57
CA LEU A 44 16.64 13.36 7.91
C LEU A 44 15.19 13.63 7.47
N ASP A 45 14.39 14.39 8.23
CA ASP A 45 13.03 14.79 7.80
C ASP A 45 13.09 15.78 6.64
N GLY A 46 14.00 16.76 6.70
CA GLY A 46 14.33 17.65 5.60
C GLY A 46 14.73 16.89 4.34
N PHE A 47 15.56 15.84 4.46
CA PHE A 47 15.99 15.02 3.34
C PHE A 47 14.82 14.24 2.74
N ARG A 48 14.04 13.53 3.56
CA ARG A 48 12.84 12.79 3.12
C ARG A 48 11.82 13.71 2.45
N GLY A 49 11.60 14.91 2.98
CA GLY A 49 10.70 15.89 2.38
C GLY A 49 11.22 16.43 1.05
N TRP A 50 12.51 16.66 0.94
CA TRP A 50 13.15 17.12 -0.29
C TRP A 50 13.13 16.04 -1.39
N THR A 51 13.49 14.79 -1.07
CA THR A 51 13.41 13.69 -2.05
C THR A 51 11.97 13.41 -2.47
N ALA A 52 11.01 13.38 -1.53
CA ALA A 52 9.59 13.24 -1.86
C ALA A 52 9.05 14.40 -2.73
N THR A 53 9.57 15.61 -2.59
CA THR A 53 9.26 16.74 -3.49
C THR A 53 9.73 16.46 -4.92
N ILE A 54 10.97 15.99 -5.09
CA ILE A 54 11.52 15.64 -6.41
C ILE A 54 10.72 14.49 -7.03
N THR A 55 10.48 13.39 -6.29
CA THR A 55 9.68 12.24 -6.75
C THR A 55 8.26 12.66 -7.15
N ARG A 56 7.60 13.51 -6.35
CA ARG A 56 6.25 14.03 -6.68
C ARG A 56 6.25 14.85 -7.97
N HIS A 57 7.24 15.70 -8.18
CA HIS A 57 7.35 16.46 -9.43
C HIS A 57 7.55 15.53 -10.63
N ARG A 58 8.44 14.53 -10.55
CA ARG A 58 8.63 13.53 -11.61
C ARG A 58 7.36 12.74 -11.92
N ALA A 59 6.66 12.27 -10.89
CA ALA A 59 5.38 11.57 -11.03
C ALA A 59 4.33 12.43 -11.76
N LEU A 60 4.16 13.69 -11.37
CA LEU A 60 3.21 14.60 -12.02
C LEU A 60 3.61 14.98 -13.45
N ASP A 61 4.91 15.17 -13.72
CA ASP A 61 5.41 15.44 -15.07
C ASP A 61 5.31 14.23 -15.99
N HIS A 62 5.45 13.02 -15.46
CA HIS A 62 5.19 11.77 -16.18
C HIS A 62 3.73 11.65 -16.60
N LEU A 63 2.78 11.85 -15.67
CA LEU A 63 1.34 11.85 -15.99
C LEU A 63 0.97 12.93 -17.03
N ARG A 64 1.56 14.14 -16.93
CA ARG A 64 1.40 15.21 -17.93
C ARG A 64 1.93 14.82 -19.31
N ARG A 65 3.06 14.10 -19.38
CA ARG A 65 3.64 13.57 -20.63
C ARG A 65 2.73 12.50 -21.22
N LYS A 66 2.28 11.53 -20.41
CA LYS A 66 1.37 10.43 -20.80
C LYS A 66 0.04 10.97 -21.34
N SER A 67 -0.59 11.92 -20.65
CA SER A 67 -1.83 12.57 -21.09
C SER A 67 -1.72 13.39 -22.39
N ARG A 68 -0.53 13.91 -22.73
CA ARG A 68 -0.30 14.71 -23.95
C ARG A 68 0.02 13.87 -25.19
N ARG A 69 0.17 12.56 -25.04
CA ARG A 69 0.50 11.63 -26.12
C ARG A 69 -0.54 10.50 -26.07
N PRO A 70 -1.70 10.64 -26.74
CA PRO A 70 -2.75 9.63 -26.71
C PRO A 70 -2.17 8.30 -27.18
N ALA A 71 -2.06 7.33 -26.28
CA ALA A 71 -1.79 5.97 -26.65
C ALA A 71 -3.09 5.37 -27.19
N SER A 72 -3.04 4.91 -28.44
CA SER A 72 -4.01 3.95 -28.95
C SER A 72 -3.93 2.67 -28.09
N ASP A 73 -5.09 2.21 -27.64
CA ASP A 73 -5.39 0.87 -27.10
C ASP A 73 -4.38 0.24 -26.12
N LEU A 74 -4.79 0.13 -24.85
CA LEU A 74 -4.91 -1.16 -24.16
C LEU A 74 -5.70 -0.98 -22.83
N PRO A 75 -6.49 -1.97 -22.39
CA PRO A 75 -7.17 -1.93 -21.09
C PRO A 75 -6.19 -2.27 -19.96
N ALA A 76 -6.00 -1.36 -19.02
CA ALA A 76 -5.08 -1.52 -17.89
C ALA A 76 -5.76 -2.20 -16.69
N GLU A 77 -6.02 -3.50 -16.82
CA GLU A 77 -6.30 -4.40 -15.68
C GLU A 77 -4.99 -5.07 -15.24
N GLU A 78 -4.03 -4.28 -14.75
CA GLU A 78 -2.77 -4.78 -14.19
C GLU A 78 -2.69 -4.46 -12.69
N LEU A 79 -2.94 -5.49 -11.88
CA LEU A 79 -2.58 -5.51 -10.47
C LEU A 79 -1.05 -5.56 -10.38
N VAL A 80 -0.45 -4.47 -9.88
CA VAL A 80 1.01 -4.36 -9.79
C VAL A 80 1.48 -4.91 -8.44
N THR A 81 1.97 -6.15 -8.44
CA THR A 81 2.67 -6.72 -7.30
C THR A 81 3.99 -5.97 -7.07
N MET A 82 4.04 -5.12 -6.05
CA MET A 82 5.20 -4.27 -5.75
C MET A 82 6.09 -4.93 -4.69
N ALA A 83 6.74 -6.04 -5.08
CA ALA A 83 7.70 -6.76 -4.26
C ALA A 83 8.96 -5.91 -4.03
N ALA A 84 8.97 -5.13 -2.94
CA ALA A 84 10.21 -4.63 -2.36
C ALA A 84 10.90 -5.80 -1.64
N ASP A 85 11.91 -6.37 -2.29
CA ASP A 85 12.60 -7.60 -1.91
C ASP A 85 12.98 -7.66 -0.42
N GLY A 86 12.47 -8.69 0.27
CA GLY A 86 12.46 -8.84 1.72
C GLY A 86 12.18 -10.29 2.09
N ASP A 87 13.23 -11.12 2.08
CA ASP A 87 13.17 -12.55 2.35
C ASP A 87 12.80 -12.87 3.81
N THR A 88 11.51 -13.04 4.11
CA THR A 88 10.96 -13.94 5.14
C THR A 88 9.46 -14.16 4.87
N GLU A 89 8.92 -15.35 5.20
CA GLU A 89 7.49 -15.67 5.05
C GLU A 89 6.53 -14.72 5.80
N LEU A 90 7.02 -14.10 6.89
CA LEU A 90 6.36 -13.00 7.62
C LEU A 90 6.43 -11.64 6.88
N ASP A 91 7.57 -11.31 6.27
CA ASP A 91 7.73 -10.11 5.43
C ASP A 91 6.86 -10.18 4.17
N ALA A 92 6.60 -11.39 3.65
CA ALA A 92 5.66 -11.60 2.54
C ALA A 92 4.21 -11.25 2.93
N LEU A 93 3.76 -11.64 4.12
CA LEU A 93 2.42 -11.30 4.63
C LEU A 93 2.27 -9.81 4.95
N ASP A 94 3.28 -9.19 5.59
CA ASP A 94 3.33 -7.74 5.80
C ASP A 94 3.46 -6.95 4.48
N GLY A 95 4.12 -7.54 3.48
CA GLY A 95 4.22 -7.03 2.11
C GLY A 95 2.86 -7.01 1.40
N ILE A 96 2.12 -8.13 1.43
CA ILE A 96 0.76 -8.24 0.86
C ILE A 96 -0.21 -7.29 1.58
N ALA A 97 -0.16 -7.22 2.92
CA ALA A 97 -0.96 -6.27 3.68
C ALA A 97 -0.60 -4.80 3.37
N THR A 98 0.67 -4.53 3.05
CA THR A 98 1.12 -3.21 2.61
C THR A 98 0.64 -2.87 1.20
N GLU A 99 0.67 -3.80 0.26
CA GLU A 99 0.25 -3.59 -1.12
C GLU A 99 -1.25 -3.28 -1.20
N GLU A 100 -2.08 -4.05 -0.48
CA GLU A 100 -3.52 -3.79 -0.41
C GLU A 100 -3.82 -2.43 0.23
N ALA A 101 -3.10 -2.06 1.30
CA ALA A 101 -3.22 -0.75 1.91
C ALA A 101 -2.85 0.37 0.92
N LEU A 102 -1.80 0.21 0.10
CA LEU A 102 -1.40 1.17 -0.92
C LEU A 102 -2.43 1.29 -2.05
N ARG A 103 -3.03 0.16 -2.48
CA ARG A 103 -4.14 0.13 -3.44
C ARG A 103 -5.35 0.90 -2.92
N LEU A 104 -5.81 0.60 -1.70
CA LEU A 104 -6.93 1.32 -1.08
C LEU A 104 -6.63 2.83 -0.89
N ILE A 105 -5.37 3.19 -0.60
CA ILE A 105 -4.92 4.60 -0.53
C ILE A 105 -4.96 5.28 -1.90
N SER A 106 -4.59 4.60 -3.00
CA SER A 106 -4.56 5.20 -4.35
C SER A 106 -5.96 5.52 -4.89
N GLU A 107 -6.98 4.80 -4.42
CA GLU A 107 -8.40 5.04 -4.73
C GLU A 107 -9.01 6.24 -3.97
N LEU A 108 -8.30 6.79 -2.97
CA LEU A 108 -8.74 8.03 -2.32
C LEU A 108 -8.64 9.22 -3.29
N PRO A 109 -9.42 10.30 -3.07
CA PRO A 109 -9.16 11.57 -3.75
C PRO A 109 -7.69 11.96 -3.58
N ARG A 110 -6.98 12.24 -4.69
CA ARG A 110 -5.52 12.51 -4.75
C ARG A 110 -4.99 13.34 -3.58
N ASP A 111 -5.72 14.40 -3.23
CA ASP A 111 -5.41 15.32 -2.13
C ASP A 111 -5.30 14.66 -0.74
N GLN A 112 -6.08 13.61 -0.52
CA GLN A 112 -6.08 12.76 0.68
C GLN A 112 -5.04 11.66 0.56
N ALA A 113 -4.95 10.98 -0.60
CA ALA A 113 -3.96 9.94 -0.88
C ALA A 113 -2.53 10.45 -0.65
N GLU A 114 -2.13 11.53 -1.33
CA GLU A 114 -0.79 12.12 -1.20
C GLU A 114 -0.52 12.61 0.24
N ALA A 115 -1.54 13.09 0.97
CA ALA A 115 -1.39 13.49 2.37
C ALA A 115 -1.20 12.30 3.33
N VAL A 116 -1.89 11.18 3.11
CA VAL A 116 -1.71 9.93 3.89
C VAL A 116 -0.32 9.34 3.61
N LEU A 117 0.06 9.18 2.34
CA LEU A 117 1.35 8.60 1.93
C LEU A 117 2.54 9.39 2.51
N LEU A 118 2.53 10.71 2.41
CA LEU A 118 3.62 11.54 2.95
C LEU A 118 3.71 11.46 4.48
N ARG A 119 2.59 11.32 5.18
CA ARG A 119 2.54 11.29 6.65
C ARG A 119 2.85 9.90 7.23
N VAL A 120 2.43 8.83 6.56
CA VAL A 120 2.49 7.45 7.08
C VAL A 120 3.59 6.63 6.40
N VAL A 121 3.68 6.66 5.07
CA VAL A 121 4.65 5.85 4.29
C VAL A 121 6.02 6.52 4.23
N VAL A 122 6.07 7.81 3.89
CA VAL A 122 7.33 8.59 3.91
C VAL A 122 7.71 9.03 5.33
N GLY A 123 6.71 9.19 6.21
CA GLY A 123 6.89 9.49 7.63
C GLY A 123 7.25 10.96 7.92
N LEU A 124 6.82 11.90 7.08
CA LEU A 124 7.06 13.33 7.25
C LEU A 124 6.15 13.94 8.31
N ASP A 125 6.61 15.00 8.98
CA ASP A 125 5.73 15.84 9.79
C ASP A 125 4.68 16.60 8.92
N ALA A 126 3.62 17.15 9.53
CA ALA A 126 2.56 17.85 8.79
C ALA A 126 2.99 19.19 8.16
N LYS A 127 4.10 19.78 8.62
CA LYS A 127 4.72 21.00 8.07
C LYS A 127 5.59 20.65 6.87
N SER A 128 6.32 19.54 6.90
CA SER A 128 7.17 18.98 5.84
C SER A 128 6.35 18.42 4.70
N ALA A 129 5.34 17.60 4.97
CA ALA A 129 4.34 17.22 3.97
C ALA A 129 3.61 18.45 3.38
N GLY A 130 3.39 19.50 4.17
CA GLY A 130 2.85 20.78 3.67
C GLY A 130 3.74 21.46 2.64
N ARG A 131 5.07 21.42 2.82
CA ARG A 131 6.05 21.95 1.84
C ARG A 131 6.01 21.14 0.53
N VAL A 132 5.95 19.80 0.61
CA VAL A 132 5.85 18.90 -0.56
C VAL A 132 4.57 19.15 -1.37
N LEU A 133 3.45 19.39 -0.70
CA LEU A 133 2.13 19.53 -1.32
C LEU A 133 1.76 20.98 -1.71
N GLY A 134 2.55 21.98 -1.31
CA GLY A 134 2.18 23.39 -1.44
C GLY A 134 1.01 23.80 -0.55
N LYS A 135 0.85 23.19 0.62
CA LYS A 135 -0.33 23.32 1.51
C LYS A 135 0.03 23.73 2.94
N ARG A 136 -0.91 24.43 3.60
CA ARG A 136 -0.81 24.73 5.04
C ARG A 136 -0.86 23.41 5.85
N SER A 137 -0.08 23.32 6.92
CA SER A 137 -0.02 22.09 7.75
C SER A 137 -1.37 21.67 8.34
N GLY A 138 -2.27 22.61 8.60
CA GLY A 138 -3.66 22.32 8.99
C GLY A 138 -4.44 21.57 7.91
N ALA A 139 -4.33 22.02 6.64
CA ALA A 139 -4.98 21.36 5.51
C ALA A 139 -4.43 19.93 5.29
N VAL A 140 -3.13 19.71 5.50
CA VAL A 140 -2.52 18.37 5.45
C VAL A 140 -3.09 17.45 6.52
N ARG A 141 -3.22 17.92 7.78
CA ARG A 141 -3.84 17.13 8.86
C ARG A 141 -5.28 16.75 8.50
N THR A 142 -6.08 17.70 8.03
CA THR A 142 -7.47 17.47 7.63
C THR A 142 -7.58 16.49 6.45
N ALA A 143 -6.71 16.61 5.44
CA ALA A 143 -6.70 15.71 4.29
C ALA A 143 -6.31 14.28 4.68
N ALA A 144 -5.24 14.13 5.49
CA ALA A 144 -4.81 12.83 6.00
C ALA A 144 -5.87 12.18 6.90
N TYR A 145 -6.49 12.94 7.81
CA TYR A 145 -7.59 12.45 8.66
C TYR A 145 -8.80 11.98 7.83
N ARG A 146 -9.22 12.76 6.82
CA ARG A 146 -10.32 12.38 5.92
C ARG A 146 -10.00 11.12 5.11
N GLY A 147 -8.76 10.99 4.63
CA GLY A 147 -8.29 9.79 3.94
C GLY A 147 -8.33 8.56 4.84
N LEU A 148 -7.68 8.62 6.01
CA LEU A 148 -7.66 7.52 6.99
C LEU A 148 -9.06 7.12 7.46
N ARG A 149 -9.95 8.09 7.71
CA ARG A 149 -11.34 7.81 8.06
C ARG A 149 -12.06 7.07 6.94
N ARG A 150 -11.94 7.53 5.68
CA ARG A 150 -12.58 6.87 4.53
C ARG A 150 -12.06 5.44 4.30
N LEU A 151 -10.79 5.17 4.61
CA LEU A 151 -10.25 3.81 4.61
C LEU A 151 -10.86 2.95 5.73
N ALA A 152 -10.96 3.48 6.95
CA ALA A 152 -11.54 2.79 8.09
C ALA A 152 -13.04 2.47 7.88
N ASP A 153 -13.81 3.42 7.33
CA ASP A 153 -15.22 3.23 6.98
C ASP A 153 -15.36 2.05 5.98
N ARG A 154 -14.59 2.05 4.88
CA ARG A 154 -14.58 0.95 3.88
C ARG A 154 -14.21 -0.41 4.44
N LEU A 155 -13.18 -0.48 5.29
CA LEU A 155 -12.74 -1.74 5.90
C LEU A 155 -13.77 -2.29 6.89
N SER A 156 -14.58 -1.42 7.48
CA SER A 156 -15.68 -1.80 8.37
C SER A 156 -16.86 -2.38 7.57
N ASP A 157 -17.21 -1.79 6.43
CA ASP A 157 -18.24 -2.30 5.52
C ASP A 157 -17.85 -3.70 4.96
N THR A 158 -16.63 -3.87 4.47
CA THR A 158 -16.12 -5.18 4.00
C THR A 158 -16.00 -6.22 5.14
N GLY A 159 -15.81 -5.77 6.38
CA GLY A 159 -15.80 -6.65 7.55
C GLY A 159 -17.18 -7.24 7.89
N ALA A 160 -18.26 -6.55 7.53
CA ALA A 160 -19.64 -6.97 7.80
C ALA A 160 -20.18 -8.02 6.80
N GLU A 161 -19.55 -8.18 5.63
CA GLU A 161 -19.96 -9.15 4.59
C GLU A 161 -19.36 -10.56 4.75
N ARG A 162 -18.54 -10.82 5.77
CA ARG A 162 -18.10 -12.20 6.06
C ARG A 162 -19.29 -13.03 6.54
N PRO A 163 -19.74 -14.06 5.81
CA PRO A 163 -20.82 -14.91 6.29
C PRO A 163 -20.36 -15.62 7.56
N SER A 164 -21.14 -15.48 8.62
CA SER A 164 -20.97 -16.19 9.88
C SER A 164 -21.41 -17.65 9.71
N ASP A 165 -20.66 -18.43 8.93
CA ASP A 165 -20.90 -19.85 8.75
C ASP A 165 -19.83 -20.70 9.44
N THR A 166 -20.14 -21.08 10.67
CA THR A 166 -20.03 -22.47 11.13
C THR A 166 -21.01 -22.62 12.29
N GLY A 167 -22.30 -22.65 11.93
CA GLY A 167 -23.29 -23.28 12.79
C GLY A 167 -23.09 -24.79 12.72
N ALA A 168 -22.17 -25.33 13.54
CA ALA A 168 -21.85 -26.75 13.52
C ALA A 168 -23.00 -27.61 14.08
N GLU A 169 -23.99 -27.88 13.22
CA GLU A 169 -25.05 -28.86 13.48
C GLU A 169 -24.45 -30.27 13.40
N LEU A 170 -24.18 -30.86 14.56
CA LEU A 170 -23.62 -32.21 14.68
C LEU A 170 -24.66 -33.28 14.28
N PRO A 171 -24.37 -34.16 13.31
CA PRO A 171 -25.27 -35.27 12.98
C PRO A 171 -25.31 -36.31 14.10
N LEU A 172 -26.51 -36.61 14.61
CA LEU A 172 -26.76 -37.71 15.54
C LEU A 172 -26.57 -39.07 14.83
N VAL A 173 -25.45 -39.74 15.08
CA VAL A 173 -25.22 -41.11 14.59
C VAL A 173 -26.06 -42.11 15.39
N ARG A 174 -27.11 -42.65 14.77
CA ARG A 174 -27.75 -43.90 15.21
C ARG A 174 -27.12 -45.08 14.47
N GLY A 175 -26.27 -45.83 15.16
CA GLY A 175 -25.83 -47.16 14.73
C GLY A 175 -26.55 -48.24 15.54
N ASP A 176 -27.56 -48.88 14.94
CA ASP A 176 -28.20 -50.07 15.51
C ASP A 176 -27.46 -51.35 15.10
N LYS A 177 -27.62 -52.43 15.88
CA LYS A 177 -26.77 -53.63 15.86
C LYS A 177 -27.30 -54.75 14.96
N SER A 178 -26.41 -55.33 14.16
CA SER A 178 -26.50 -56.72 13.68
C SER A 178 -25.09 -57.22 13.28
N GLY A 179 -24.67 -58.47 13.49
CA GLY A 179 -25.23 -59.57 14.29
C GLY A 179 -24.45 -60.88 14.10
N GLY A 180 -24.37 -61.74 15.14
CA GLY A 180 -23.87 -63.14 15.07
C GLY A 180 -22.34 -63.35 14.93
N THR A 181 -21.74 -64.53 15.16
CA THR A 181 -22.18 -65.83 15.75
C THR A 181 -20.93 -66.71 16.05
N GLY A 182 -20.97 -67.57 17.09
CA GLY A 182 -19.99 -68.64 17.41
C GLY A 182 -19.57 -68.63 18.89
N ALA A 183 -19.85 -69.61 19.78
CA ALA A 183 -19.62 -71.08 19.75
C ALA A 183 -18.10 -71.42 19.71
N GLU A 184 -17.46 -72.25 20.54
CA GLU A 184 -17.82 -73.19 21.64
C GLU A 184 -16.66 -73.21 22.69
N GLY A 185 -16.67 -73.87 23.87
CA GLY A 185 -17.74 -74.57 24.62
C GLY A 185 -17.21 -75.67 25.57
N VAL A 186 -17.54 -75.58 26.88
CA VAL A 186 -17.40 -76.60 27.96
C VAL A 186 -15.98 -76.97 28.48
N SER A 187 -15.84 -76.90 29.81
CA SER A 187 -14.83 -77.49 30.72
C SER A 187 -13.36 -77.07 30.61
#